data_AF-A0A0K0E5Z5-F1
#
_entry.id   AF-A0A0K0E5Z5-F1
#
_cell.length_a   1.000
_cell.length_b   1.000
_cell.length_c   1.000
_cell.angle_alpha   90.00
_cell.angle_beta   90.00
_cell.angle_gamma   90.00
#
_symmetry.space_group_name_H-M   'P 1'
#
loop_
_entity.id
_entity.type
_entity.pdbx_description
1 polymer ?
#
loop_
_entity_poly.entity_id
_entity_poly.type
_entity_poly.pdbx_seq_one_letter_code
_entity_poly.pdbx_strand_id
1 'polypeptide(L)'
;MSDSDMSDLDDYFPSSSGSETSEYDTTSDEEDSDCDYSLKDARRWVRLDIKNLPMPLPRFPFLGQPGIKKNILDASNPLLFFELFFDEQLVLHIVTETNRFADQYINQYPGKEKSRTMFWHPTNTKEIYIFLGILILQGITIKPDISLYWSKNKLIKTPIFGKLMSRNRFQLIMKFLHFSDNSNFDENSHPNPKLRKKMAGFF
;
A
#
# COMPACT_ATOMS: atom_id res chain seq x y z
N MET A 1 41.91 29.74 -10.86
CA MET A 1 41.11 30.81 -10.23
C MET A 1 39.66 30.37 -10.40
N SER A 2 39.19 29.59 -9.42
CA SER A 2 38.21 30.00 -8.38
C SER A 2 36.80 29.92 -8.95
N ASP A 3 36.10 28.78 -8.82
CA ASP A 3 35.32 28.31 -7.66
C ASP A 3 33.92 28.93 -7.55
N SER A 4 32.98 28.08 -7.09
CA SER A 4 31.58 28.28 -6.66
C SER A 4 30.50 28.39 -7.75
N ASP A 5 29.38 27.66 -7.70
CA ASP A 5 28.97 26.56 -6.83
C ASP A 5 27.81 25.80 -7.50
N MET A 6 27.89 24.47 -7.49
CA MET A 6 26.84 23.52 -7.83
C MET A 6 26.28 23.02 -6.50
N SER A 7 24.98 23.12 -6.27
CA SER A 7 24.35 22.37 -5.18
C SER A 7 23.01 21.82 -5.60
N ASP A 8 23.00 20.50 -5.65
CA ASP A 8 21.91 19.56 -5.82
C ASP A 8 20.72 19.85 -4.89
N LEU A 9 19.50 19.77 -5.43
CA LEU A 9 18.29 19.62 -4.62
C LEU A 9 17.80 18.18 -4.77
N ASP A 10 18.11 17.38 -3.76
CA ASP A 10 17.55 16.05 -3.56
C ASP A 10 16.08 16.17 -3.10
N ASP A 11 15.13 15.81 -3.97
CA ASP A 11 13.72 15.65 -3.61
C ASP A 11 13.53 14.32 -2.85
N TYR A 12 13.78 14.37 -1.53
CA TYR A 12 13.46 13.31 -0.58
C TYR A 12 11.95 13.32 -0.27
N PHE A 13 11.21 12.37 -0.82
CA PHE A 13 9.81 12.10 -0.45
C PHE A 13 9.73 11.16 0.76
N PRO A 14 9.16 11.56 1.91
CA PRO A 14 8.79 10.62 2.95
C PRO A 14 7.37 10.10 2.71
N SER A 15 7.27 8.76 2.67
CA SER A 15 6.03 7.97 2.63
C SER A 15 5.04 8.35 3.73
N SER A 16 3.80 8.66 3.35
CA SER A 16 2.66 8.77 4.26
C SER A 16 2.05 7.39 4.50
N SER A 17 2.41 6.76 5.63
CA SER A 17 1.70 5.59 6.15
C SER A 17 0.40 6.05 6.82
N GLY A 18 -0.74 5.62 6.28
CA GLY A 18 -2.05 5.82 6.89
C GLY A 18 -2.16 5.05 8.21
N SER A 19 -2.72 5.69 9.23
CA SER A 19 -3.11 5.04 10.48
C SER A 19 -4.63 4.95 10.52
N GLU A 20 -5.14 3.73 10.50
CA GLU A 20 -6.51 3.41 10.92
C GLU A 20 -6.59 3.52 12.44
N THR A 21 -7.64 4.14 12.96
CA THR A 21 -7.86 4.34 14.39
C THR A 21 -8.84 3.30 14.90
N SER A 22 -8.37 2.32 15.67
CA SER A 22 -9.23 1.50 16.53
C SER A 22 -9.37 2.19 17.89
N GLU A 23 -10.58 2.64 18.23
CA GLU A 23 -10.92 3.10 19.58
C GLU A 23 -11.08 1.88 20.50
N TYR A 24 -10.19 1.75 21.47
CA TYR A 24 -10.42 0.93 22.66
C TYR A 24 -10.36 1.85 23.87
N ASP A 25 -11.47 1.94 24.61
CA ASP A 25 -11.52 2.58 25.92
C ASP A 25 -10.84 1.65 26.93
N THR A 26 -9.72 2.11 27.50
CA THR A 26 -9.14 1.51 28.71
C THR A 26 -9.30 2.52 29.82
N THR A 27 -10.23 2.23 30.72
CA THR A 27 -10.36 2.93 32.00
C THR A 27 -9.21 2.44 32.89
N SER A 28 -8.30 3.32 33.28
CA SER A 28 -7.37 3.05 34.38
C SER A 28 -7.34 4.28 35.26
N ASP A 29 -7.95 4.13 36.43
CA ASP A 29 -7.74 5.01 37.56
C ASP A 29 -6.29 4.88 38.05
N GLU A 30 -5.69 6.00 38.45
CA GLU A 30 -4.85 6.22 39.65
C GLU A 30 -4.31 7.67 39.58
N GLU A 31 -4.29 8.33 40.74
CA GLU A 31 -4.24 9.77 40.90
C GLU A 31 -2.82 10.38 40.85
N ASP A 32 -2.79 11.60 40.29
CA ASP A 32 -1.95 12.76 40.61
C ASP A 32 -0.48 12.86 40.17
N SER A 33 -0.27 13.52 39.04
CA SER A 33 0.79 14.53 38.85
C SER A 33 0.35 15.51 37.76
N ASP A 34 0.21 16.80 38.14
CA ASP A 34 -0.23 17.93 37.30
C ASP A 34 0.65 18.15 36.05
N CYS A 35 0.46 17.31 35.04
CA CYS A 35 0.82 17.64 33.67
C CYS A 35 -0.35 17.28 32.77
N ASP A 36 -1.27 18.24 32.64
CA ASP A 36 -2.40 18.28 31.69
C ASP A 36 -1.88 18.31 30.24
N TYR A 37 -1.23 17.22 29.82
CA TYR A 37 -1.00 16.93 28.42
C TYR A 37 -2.07 15.94 27.99
N SER A 38 -3.19 16.47 27.53
CA SER A 38 -4.17 15.65 26.83
C SER A 38 -3.49 14.98 25.63
N LEU A 39 -3.75 13.69 25.39
CA LEU A 39 -3.32 13.00 24.16
C LEU A 39 -3.77 13.73 22.88
N LYS A 40 -4.80 14.60 22.98
CA LYS A 40 -5.23 15.49 21.90
C LYS A 40 -4.20 16.59 21.58
N ASP A 41 -3.50 17.11 22.58
CA ASP A 41 -2.45 18.13 22.41
C ASP A 41 -1.20 17.56 21.74
N ALA A 42 -0.87 16.29 21.99
CA ALA A 42 0.24 15.58 21.35
C ALA A 42 0.03 15.37 19.83
N ARG A 43 -1.20 15.57 19.32
CA ARG A 43 -1.55 15.39 17.89
C ARG A 43 -1.62 16.70 17.10
N ARG A 44 -1.30 17.85 17.70
CA ARG A 44 -1.22 19.10 16.94
C ARG A 44 0.07 19.15 16.12
N TRP A 45 -0.08 19.15 14.80
CA TRP A 45 1.01 19.49 13.89
C TRP A 45 1.35 20.97 14.04
N VAL A 46 2.57 21.27 14.48
CA VAL A 46 3.08 22.64 14.62
C VAL A 46 4.31 22.80 13.72
N ARG A 47 4.42 23.96 13.06
CA ARG A 47 5.64 24.29 12.31
C ARG A 47 6.79 24.53 13.31
N LEU A 48 7.86 23.75 13.17
CA LEU A 48 9.06 23.94 13.96
C LEU A 48 9.81 25.19 13.46
N ASP A 49 9.99 26.18 14.34
CA ASP A 49 10.97 27.25 14.12
C ASP A 49 12.35 26.70 14.47
N ILE A 50 13.16 26.45 13.44
CA ILE A 50 14.51 25.87 13.58
C ILE A 50 15.44 26.80 14.38
N LYS A 51 15.15 28.12 14.41
CA LYS A 51 15.94 29.09 15.17
C LYS A 51 15.57 29.14 16.65
N ASN A 52 14.36 28.72 17.00
CA ASN A 52 13.82 28.69 18.36
C ASN A 52 13.14 27.35 18.61
N LEU A 53 13.94 26.29 18.67
CA LEU A 53 13.41 24.96 18.94
C LEU A 53 12.86 24.91 20.37
N PRO A 54 11.62 24.43 20.58
CA PRO A 54 11.13 24.15 21.92
C PRO A 54 12.02 23.08 22.58
N MET A 55 12.01 23.02 23.91
CA MET A 55 12.72 21.96 24.61
C MET A 55 12.28 20.59 24.07
N PRO A 56 13.22 19.65 23.86
CA PRO A 56 12.89 18.31 23.41
C PRO A 56 11.82 17.72 24.33
N LEU A 57 10.77 17.14 23.74
CA LEU A 57 9.78 16.41 24.52
C LEU A 57 10.48 15.34 25.36
N PRO A 58 10.01 15.05 26.59
CA PRO A 58 10.53 13.95 27.39
C PRO A 58 10.57 12.67 26.56
N ARG A 59 11.69 11.95 26.58
CA ARG A 59 11.75 10.63 25.96
C ARG A 59 10.94 9.68 26.84
N PHE A 60 9.76 9.30 26.38
CA PHE A 60 8.98 8.26 27.00
C PHE A 60 9.65 6.90 26.72
N PRO A 61 10.13 6.17 27.74
CA PRO A 61 10.68 4.83 27.53
C PRO A 61 9.56 3.93 27.01
N PHE A 62 9.87 3.08 26.03
CA PHE A 62 8.93 2.05 25.60
C PHE A 62 8.78 1.01 26.73
N LEU A 63 7.60 0.98 27.36
CA LEU A 63 7.29 0.05 28.46
C LEU A 63 6.71 -1.28 27.97
N GLY A 64 6.41 -1.40 26.68
CA GLY A 64 5.88 -2.64 26.11
C GLY A 64 6.95 -3.74 26.04
N GLN A 65 6.50 -5.00 25.94
CA GLN A 65 7.39 -6.10 25.59
C GLN A 65 7.72 -6.03 24.10
N PRO A 66 8.99 -5.81 23.71
CA PRO A 66 9.38 -5.82 22.31
C PRO A 66 9.36 -7.24 21.75
N GLY A 67 9.12 -7.37 20.45
CA GLY A 67 9.14 -8.65 19.74
C GLY A 67 7.79 -9.06 19.15
N ILE A 68 7.80 -10.21 18.49
CA ILE A 68 6.62 -10.76 17.84
C ILE A 68 5.68 -11.34 18.90
N LYS A 69 4.47 -10.80 18.98
CA LYS A 69 3.45 -11.26 19.93
C LYS A 69 2.63 -12.45 19.44
N LYS A 70 2.67 -12.75 18.14
CA LYS A 70 2.01 -13.92 17.55
C LYS A 70 2.92 -15.15 17.64
N ASN A 71 2.32 -16.30 17.92
CA ASN A 71 3.05 -17.57 17.89
C ASN A 71 3.24 -18.01 16.43
N ILE A 72 4.48 -18.02 15.96
CA ILE A 72 4.85 -18.45 14.61
C ILE A 72 5.49 -19.83 14.74
N LEU A 73 4.82 -20.84 14.18
CA LEU A 73 5.21 -22.25 14.31
C LEU A 73 6.60 -22.54 13.71
N ASP A 74 6.93 -21.86 12.62
CA ASP A 74 8.22 -21.98 11.93
C ASP A 74 8.75 -20.60 11.50
N ALA A 75 9.64 -20.04 12.31
CA ALA A 75 10.25 -18.75 12.04
C ALA A 75 11.17 -18.74 10.81
N SER A 76 11.52 -19.91 10.24
CA SER A 76 12.33 -19.99 9.02
C SER A 76 11.49 -19.85 7.74
N ASN A 77 10.16 -19.95 7.84
CA ASN A 77 9.26 -19.82 6.70
C ASN A 77 8.75 -18.37 6.55
N PRO A 78 9.28 -17.56 5.61
CA PRO A 78 8.87 -16.17 5.43
C PRO A 78 7.40 -16.01 5.02
N LEU A 79 6.78 -17.04 4.45
CA LEU A 79 5.37 -16.98 4.06
C LEU A 79 4.46 -16.83 5.29
N LEU A 80 4.77 -17.48 6.41
CA LEU A 80 3.98 -17.37 7.64
C LEU A 80 3.94 -15.93 8.18
N PHE A 81 5.01 -15.16 7.98
CA PHE A 81 5.06 -13.76 8.37
C PHE A 81 4.24 -12.88 7.43
N PHE A 82 4.29 -13.18 6.13
CA PHE A 82 3.49 -12.47 5.13
C PHE A 82 1.98 -12.65 5.39
N GLU A 83 1.56 -13.87 5.71
CA GLU A 83 0.16 -14.22 6.01
C GLU A 83 -0.36 -13.57 7.31
N LEU A 84 0.51 -12.99 8.16
CA LEU A 84 0.07 -12.17 9.29
C LEU A 84 -0.58 -10.85 8.88
N PHE A 85 -0.24 -10.36 7.69
CA PHE A 85 -0.71 -9.10 7.13
C PHE A 85 -1.65 -9.31 5.95
N PHE A 86 -1.36 -10.31 5.11
CA PHE A 86 -2.19 -10.74 3.99
C PHE A 86 -2.78 -12.10 4.30
N ASP A 87 -3.72 -12.12 5.23
CA ASP A 87 -4.46 -13.34 5.55
C ASP A 87 -5.40 -13.76 4.40
N GLU A 88 -5.88 -14.99 4.47
CA GLU A 88 -6.74 -15.56 3.44
C GLU A 88 -8.02 -14.74 3.23
N GLN A 89 -8.59 -14.18 4.29
CA GLN A 89 -9.83 -13.40 4.21
C GLN A 89 -9.62 -12.08 3.49
N LEU A 90 -8.52 -11.38 3.80
CA LEU A 90 -8.13 -10.16 3.09
C LEU A 90 -7.88 -10.43 1.62
N VAL A 91 -7.16 -11.50 1.29
CA VAL A 91 -6.88 -11.85 -0.11
C VAL A 91 -8.15 -12.23 -0.85
N LEU A 92 -9.07 -12.96 -0.22
CA LEU A 92 -10.38 -13.27 -0.78
C LEU A 92 -11.23 -12.02 -0.98
N HIS A 93 -11.17 -11.06 -0.05
CA HIS A 93 -11.84 -9.77 -0.18
C HIS A 93 -11.30 -8.99 -1.40
N ILE A 94 -9.97 -8.91 -1.56
CA ILE A 94 -9.33 -8.28 -2.73
C ILE A 94 -9.80 -8.95 -4.03
N VAL A 95 -9.86 -10.28 -4.08
CA VAL A 95 -10.36 -11.03 -5.25
C VAL A 95 -11.80 -10.62 -5.57
N THR A 96 -12.66 -10.59 -4.56
CA THR A 96 -14.09 -10.30 -4.70
C THR A 96 -14.29 -8.90 -5.26
N GLU A 97 -13.64 -7.90 -4.66
CA GLU A 97 -13.81 -6.50 -5.07
C GLU A 97 -13.12 -6.19 -6.40
N THR A 98 -11.99 -6.84 -6.70
CA THR A 98 -11.33 -6.72 -8.01
C THR A 98 -12.21 -7.28 -9.15
N ASN A 99 -12.85 -8.43 -8.94
CA ASN A 99 -13.76 -9.02 -9.92
C ASN A 99 -15.01 -8.16 -10.11
N ARG A 100 -15.63 -7.73 -9.00
CA ARG A 100 -16.78 -6.82 -9.02
C ARG A 100 -16.48 -5.52 -9.78
N PHE A 101 -15.34 -4.91 -9.50
CA PHE A 101 -14.91 -3.67 -10.16
C PHE A 101 -14.73 -3.86 -11.67
N ALA A 102 -14.12 -4.98 -12.08
CA ALA A 102 -13.93 -5.27 -13.49
C ALA A 102 -15.27 -5.42 -14.22
N ASP A 103 -16.24 -6.13 -13.64
CA ASP A 103 -17.57 -6.31 -14.20
C ASP A 103 -18.30 -4.96 -14.33
N GLN A 104 -18.27 -4.14 -13.28
CA GLN A 104 -18.85 -2.79 -13.31
C GLN A 104 -18.22 -1.92 -14.40
N TYR A 105 -16.89 -1.93 -14.52
CA TYR A 105 -16.17 -1.16 -15.52
C TYR A 105 -16.48 -1.62 -16.96
N ILE A 106 -16.50 -2.94 -17.20
CA ILE A 106 -16.77 -3.51 -18.52
C ILE A 106 -18.21 -3.22 -18.96
N ASN A 107 -19.16 -3.32 -18.04
CA ASN A 107 -20.57 -3.02 -18.29
C ASN A 107 -20.80 -1.52 -18.57
N GLN A 108 -20.10 -0.63 -17.87
CA GLN A 108 -20.24 0.82 -18.07
C GLN A 108 -19.54 1.31 -19.34
N TYR A 109 -18.38 0.72 -19.68
CA TYR A 109 -17.56 1.10 -20.83
C TYR A 109 -17.36 -0.10 -21.75
N PRO A 110 -18.41 -0.55 -22.47
CA PRO A 110 -18.28 -1.64 -23.44
C PRO A 110 -17.19 -1.25 -24.45
N GLY A 111 -16.09 -2.02 -24.43
CA GLY A 111 -14.90 -1.66 -25.18
C GLY A 111 -15.15 -1.63 -26.68
N LYS A 112 -14.36 -0.84 -27.42
CA LYS A 112 -14.21 -1.03 -28.88
C LYS A 112 -13.74 -2.46 -29.14
N GLU A 113 -14.20 -3.09 -30.22
CA GLU A 113 -13.70 -4.40 -30.66
C GLU A 113 -12.17 -4.39 -30.59
N LYS A 114 -11.57 -5.38 -29.89
CA LYS A 114 -10.12 -5.54 -29.63
C LYS A 114 -9.52 -4.73 -28.47
N SER A 115 -10.31 -4.06 -27.63
CA SER A 115 -9.76 -3.48 -26.39
C SER A 115 -9.15 -4.55 -25.48
N ARG A 116 -8.01 -4.26 -24.86
CA ARG A 116 -7.36 -5.15 -23.89
C ARG A 116 -8.30 -5.59 -22.76
N THR A 117 -9.24 -4.73 -22.41
CA THR A 117 -10.27 -4.97 -21.39
C THR A 117 -11.14 -6.19 -21.72
N MET A 118 -11.34 -6.52 -22.99
CA MET A 118 -12.14 -7.67 -23.44
C MET A 118 -11.50 -9.03 -23.11
N PHE A 119 -10.20 -9.06 -22.81
CA PHE A 119 -9.50 -10.28 -22.38
C PHE A 119 -9.54 -10.48 -20.87
N TRP A 120 -10.30 -9.66 -20.14
CA TRP A 120 -10.54 -9.86 -18.73
C TRP A 120 -11.27 -11.19 -18.49
N HIS A 121 -10.87 -11.84 -17.42
CA HIS A 121 -11.54 -12.99 -16.83
C HIS A 121 -11.33 -12.88 -15.31
N PRO A 122 -12.29 -13.37 -14.50
CA PRO A 122 -12.20 -13.28 -13.05
C PRO A 122 -10.86 -13.82 -12.52
N THR A 123 -10.29 -13.10 -11.56
CA THR A 123 -9.11 -13.54 -10.80
C THR A 123 -9.52 -14.44 -9.63
N ASN A 124 -8.55 -15.09 -9.01
CA ASN A 124 -8.70 -15.92 -7.82
C ASN A 124 -7.55 -15.67 -6.83
N THR A 125 -7.64 -16.28 -5.64
CA THR A 125 -6.65 -16.09 -4.57
C THR A 125 -5.24 -16.47 -5.01
N LYS A 126 -5.07 -17.57 -5.76
CA LYS A 126 -3.76 -18.00 -6.27
C LYS A 126 -3.16 -16.96 -7.22
N GLU A 127 -3.95 -16.43 -8.15
CA GLU A 127 -3.48 -15.37 -9.06
C GLU A 127 -3.12 -14.08 -8.33
N ILE A 128 -3.89 -13.69 -7.30
CA ILE A 128 -3.57 -12.53 -6.47
C ILE A 128 -2.30 -12.75 -5.65
N TYR A 129 -2.06 -13.93 -5.07
CA TYR A 129 -0.78 -14.24 -4.41
C TYR A 129 0.40 -14.17 -5.38
N ILE A 130 0.27 -14.70 -6.61
CA ILE A 130 1.31 -14.58 -7.63
C ILE A 130 1.54 -13.11 -8.00
N PHE A 131 0.47 -12.34 -8.17
CA PHE A 131 0.54 -10.91 -8.47
C PHE A 131 1.27 -10.13 -7.36
N LEU A 132 0.93 -10.36 -6.08
CA LEU A 132 1.61 -9.76 -4.93
C LEU A 132 3.07 -10.19 -4.85
N GLY A 133 3.37 -11.47 -5.11
CA GLY A 133 4.74 -11.98 -5.20
C GLY A 133 5.55 -11.30 -6.30
N ILE A 134 4.94 -10.99 -7.44
CA ILE A 134 5.58 -10.20 -8.50
C ILE A 134 5.88 -8.78 -8.00
N LEU A 135 4.96 -8.10 -7.30
CA LEU A 135 5.20 -6.76 -6.76
C LEU A 135 6.36 -6.73 -5.77
N ILE A 136 6.43 -7.72 -4.86
CA ILE A 136 7.55 -7.87 -3.92
C ILE A 136 8.86 -8.07 -4.70
N LEU A 137 8.85 -8.94 -5.72
CA LEU A 137 10.02 -9.19 -6.55
C LEU A 137 10.48 -7.97 -7.35
N GLN A 138 9.56 -7.10 -7.79
CA GLN A 138 9.88 -5.82 -8.43
C GLN A 138 10.59 -4.86 -7.46
N GLY A 139 10.25 -4.92 -6.16
CA GLY A 139 10.98 -4.18 -5.11
C GLY A 139 12.42 -4.66 -4.91
N ILE A 140 12.70 -5.94 -5.20
CA ILE A 140 14.05 -6.51 -5.11
C ILE A 140 14.84 -6.29 -6.41
N THR A 141 14.21 -6.55 -7.56
CA THR A 141 14.84 -6.47 -8.89
C THR A 141 14.33 -5.25 -9.64
N ILE A 142 14.73 -4.06 -9.22
CA ILE A 142 14.19 -2.82 -9.77
C ILE A 142 14.61 -2.65 -11.25
N LYS A 143 13.65 -2.31 -12.10
CA LYS A 143 13.87 -1.91 -13.51
C LYS A 143 13.27 -0.52 -13.76
N PRO A 144 13.85 0.28 -14.67
CA PRO A 144 13.41 1.67 -14.89
C PRO A 144 12.03 1.78 -15.52
N ASP A 145 11.52 0.72 -16.14
CA ASP A 145 10.19 0.70 -16.75
C ASP A 145 9.51 -0.67 -16.56
N ILE A 146 8.18 -0.63 -16.36
CA ILE A 146 7.38 -1.82 -16.04
C ILE A 146 7.36 -2.84 -17.18
N SER A 147 7.49 -2.41 -18.43
CA SER A 147 7.52 -3.30 -19.58
C SER A 147 8.80 -4.14 -19.63
N LEU A 148 9.90 -3.64 -19.04
CA LEU A 148 11.21 -4.30 -19.07
C LEU A 148 11.24 -5.58 -18.24
N TYR A 149 10.36 -5.72 -17.25
CA TYR A 149 10.21 -6.96 -16.48
C TYR A 149 9.83 -8.15 -17.35
N TRP A 150 9.11 -7.91 -18.46
CA TRP A 150 8.73 -8.93 -19.44
C TRP A 150 9.53 -8.83 -20.75
N SER A 151 10.68 -8.15 -20.74
CA SER A 151 11.52 -8.01 -21.92
C SER A 151 12.10 -9.36 -22.38
N LYS A 152 12.15 -9.56 -23.70
CA LYS A 152 12.84 -10.68 -24.34
C LYS A 152 14.29 -10.36 -24.71
N ASN A 153 14.73 -9.11 -24.56
CA ASN A 153 16.10 -8.69 -24.85
C ASN A 153 17.07 -9.39 -23.88
N LYS A 154 18.03 -10.14 -24.43
CA LYS A 154 19.00 -10.94 -23.68
C LYS A 154 19.77 -10.14 -22.61
N LEU A 155 20.00 -8.84 -22.81
CA LEU A 155 20.74 -8.00 -21.87
C LEU A 155 19.98 -7.71 -20.57
N ILE A 156 18.65 -7.71 -20.62
CA ILE A 156 17.80 -7.25 -19.50
C ILE A 156 16.73 -8.28 -19.10
N LYS A 157 16.67 -9.42 -19.80
CA LYS A 157 15.68 -10.47 -19.62
C LYS A 157 15.80 -11.04 -18.22
N THR A 158 14.69 -11.02 -17.49
CA THR A 158 14.56 -11.66 -16.17
C THR A 158 13.43 -12.69 -16.26
N PRO A 159 13.73 -13.95 -16.64
CA PRO A 159 12.71 -14.91 -17.11
C PRO A 159 11.59 -15.22 -16.11
N ILE A 160 11.85 -15.07 -14.81
CA ILE A 160 10.90 -15.44 -13.75
C ILE A 160 9.58 -14.67 -13.85
N PHE A 161 9.59 -13.38 -14.20
CA PHE A 161 8.36 -12.57 -14.33
C PHE A 161 7.38 -13.16 -15.34
N GLY A 162 7.88 -13.50 -16.53
CA GLY A 162 7.05 -14.11 -17.59
C GLY A 162 6.67 -15.56 -17.31
N LYS A 163 7.41 -16.28 -16.45
CA LYS A 163 7.05 -17.63 -16.00
C LYS A 163 5.92 -17.59 -14.96
N LEU A 164 5.90 -16.60 -14.09
CA LEU A 164 4.89 -16.45 -13.04
C LEU A 164 3.56 -15.95 -13.62
N MET A 165 3.59 -14.90 -14.44
CA MET A 165 2.39 -14.31 -15.02
C MET A 165 2.72 -13.59 -16.32
N SER A 166 1.81 -13.62 -17.30
CA SER A 166 2.01 -12.83 -18.53
C SER A 166 1.90 -11.33 -18.23
N ARG A 167 2.64 -10.50 -18.99
CA ARG A 167 2.56 -9.02 -18.89
C ARG A 167 1.12 -8.52 -19.00
N ASN A 168 0.36 -9.08 -19.94
CA ASN A 168 -1.00 -8.66 -20.20
C ASN A 168 -1.93 -8.97 -19.02
N ARG A 169 -1.80 -10.17 -18.42
CA ARG A 169 -2.59 -10.53 -17.22
C ARG A 169 -2.21 -9.67 -16.03
N PHE A 170 -0.91 -9.48 -15.77
CA PHE A 170 -0.44 -8.59 -14.70
C PHE A 170 -1.02 -7.17 -14.84
N GLN A 171 -0.91 -6.58 -16.03
CA GLN A 171 -1.45 -5.24 -16.29
C GLN A 171 -2.98 -5.17 -16.19
N LEU A 172 -3.70 -6.24 -16.54
CA LEU A 172 -5.15 -6.30 -16.35
C LEU A 172 -5.53 -6.37 -14.87
N ILE A 173 -4.86 -7.22 -14.09
CA ILE A 173 -5.07 -7.29 -12.64
C ILE A 173 -4.73 -5.93 -12.01
N MET A 174 -3.59 -5.32 -12.35
CA MET A 174 -3.22 -3.98 -11.89
C MET A 174 -4.26 -2.91 -12.27
N LYS A 175 -4.85 -3.01 -13.46
CA LYS A 175 -5.90 -2.10 -13.91
C LYS A 175 -7.17 -2.23 -13.08
N PHE A 176 -7.57 -3.44 -12.70
CA PHE A 176 -8.83 -3.69 -11.99
C PHE A 176 -8.69 -3.88 -10.49
N LEU A 177 -7.48 -3.90 -9.95
CA LEU A 177 -7.22 -4.06 -8.52
C LEU A 177 -8.06 -3.07 -7.71
N HIS A 178 -8.86 -3.63 -6.80
CA HIS A 178 -9.83 -2.89 -6.01
C HIS A 178 -10.03 -3.53 -4.64
N PHE A 179 -10.52 -2.73 -3.67
CA PHE A 179 -10.58 -3.11 -2.25
C PHE A 179 -11.95 -2.81 -1.60
N SER A 180 -12.92 -2.29 -2.36
CA SER A 180 -14.20 -1.79 -1.84
C SER A 180 -15.32 -1.94 -2.87
N ASP A 181 -16.57 -2.05 -2.44
CA ASP A 181 -17.69 -2.02 -3.38
C ASP A 181 -18.04 -0.58 -3.78
N ASN A 182 -17.97 -0.27 -5.07
CA ASN A 182 -18.37 1.03 -5.61
C ASN A 182 -19.85 1.37 -5.37
N SER A 183 -20.74 0.39 -5.23
CA SER A 183 -22.17 0.69 -5.01
C SER A 183 -22.45 1.27 -3.63
N ASN A 184 -21.55 1.04 -2.67
CA ASN A 184 -21.71 1.45 -1.28
C ASN A 184 -20.86 2.68 -0.94
N PHE A 185 -20.24 3.29 -1.95
CA PHE A 185 -19.35 4.43 -1.78
C PHE A 185 -20.12 5.74 -1.95
N ASP A 186 -20.15 6.57 -0.90
CA ASP A 186 -20.59 7.95 -0.96
C ASP A 186 -19.40 8.91 -0.72
N GLU A 187 -19.10 9.73 -1.73
CA GLU A 187 -17.95 10.63 -1.72
C GLU A 187 -18.04 11.69 -0.62
N ASN A 188 -19.26 12.02 -0.18
CA ASN A 188 -19.49 13.08 0.80
C ASN A 188 -19.38 12.59 2.24
N SER A 189 -19.60 11.29 2.49
CA SER A 189 -19.58 10.70 3.83
C SER A 189 -18.37 9.79 4.09
N HIS A 190 -17.65 9.37 3.06
CA HIS A 190 -16.51 8.47 3.24
C HIS A 190 -15.34 9.20 3.92
N PRO A 191 -14.72 8.64 4.98
CA PRO A 191 -13.64 9.31 5.72
C PRO A 191 -12.38 9.53 4.88
N ASN A 192 -12.17 8.70 3.85
CA ASN A 192 -10.98 8.75 2.98
C ASN A 192 -11.36 8.61 1.48
N PRO A 193 -12.03 9.61 0.87
CA PRO A 193 -12.61 9.47 -0.47
C PRO A 193 -11.54 9.39 -1.58
N LYS A 194 -10.29 9.80 -1.28
CA LYS A 194 -9.16 9.80 -2.22
C LYS A 194 -8.51 8.42 -2.42
N LEU A 195 -8.79 7.43 -1.55
CA LEU A 195 -8.28 6.06 -1.69
C LEU A 195 -9.06 5.26 -2.75
N ARG A 196 -10.10 5.84 -3.36
CA ARG A 196 -10.90 5.22 -4.40
C ARG A 196 -10.23 5.39 -5.77
N LYS A 197 -10.06 4.28 -6.48
CA LYS A 197 -9.79 4.31 -7.92
C LYS A 197 -11.04 4.83 -8.64
N LYS A 198 -11.02 6.08 -9.11
CA LYS A 198 -12.12 6.62 -9.91
C LYS A 198 -12.16 5.91 -11.27
N MET A 199 -13.36 5.62 -11.77
CA MET A 199 -13.62 5.06 -13.11
C MET A 199 -13.12 5.99 -14.25
N ALA A 200 -12.78 7.24 -13.93
CA ALA A 200 -12.25 8.21 -14.89
C ALA A 200 -10.86 7.80 -15.41
N GLY A 201 -10.69 7.88 -16.73
CA GLY A 201 -9.61 7.29 -17.50
C GLY A 201 -8.21 7.53 -16.95
N PHE A 202 -7.42 6.47 -16.89
CA PHE A 202 -5.99 6.54 -16.65
C PHE A 202 -5.23 6.14 -17.91
N PHE A 203 -4.29 7.03 -18.26
CA PHE A 203 -3.04 6.92 -19.05
C PHE A 203 -3.03 6.06 -20.33
#